data_AF-A0A8S9QQ83-F1
#
_entry.id   AF-A0A8S9QQ83-F1
#
_cell.length_a   1.000
_cell.length_b   1.000
_cell.length_c   1.000
_cell.angle_alpha   90.00
_cell.angle_beta   90.00
_cell.angle_gamma   90.00
#
_symmetry.space_group_name_H-M   'P 1'
#
loop_
_entity.id
_entity.type
_entity.pdbx_description
1 polymer ?
#
loop_
_entity_poly.entity_id
_entity_poly.type
_entity_poly.pdbx_seq_one_letter_code
_entity_poly.pdbx_strand_id
1 'polypeptide(L)'
;MERWSSILKIPLNATSSNYNRVAASLCLSEVPSANAIFFHGDRVRDTGNPVIERLYDLQKVAEVIVSKFGNSANALVVEASVFNGPFAVYKDFVPSVNRYGEPTASYSPNGFPASSSIVSLLSTFLQEAESLVSKEGKDLCLRSSLAHCPRTILLGFSKGGVVINQFLSEMSSLDTNSAGEHEEVGIIPASKESFLNSISEVHYIDVGLNCSGAYITDHNVFQKISQRLAGGGSSVSFFVHGTPRQWRDEQRGWIVKEKDELVRLLKSEGESSGGKLQVHERFYFADRVPDLKMHFEIIDAMDVSSA
;
A
#
# COMPACT_ATOMS: atom_id res chain seq x y z
N MET A 1 17.87 -15.27 6.96
CA MET A 1 17.01 -16.02 6.02
C MET A 1 17.47 -15.70 4.62
N GLU A 2 17.46 -16.68 3.72
CA GLU A 2 17.78 -16.45 2.32
C GLU A 2 16.61 -15.73 1.64
N ARG A 3 16.93 -14.69 0.86
CA ARG A 3 15.94 -13.86 0.18
C ARG A 3 16.31 -13.69 -1.28
N TRP A 4 15.29 -13.60 -2.12
CA TRP A 4 15.45 -13.18 -3.51
C TRP A 4 15.01 -11.73 -3.64
N SER A 5 15.83 -10.92 -4.29
CA SER A 5 15.60 -9.49 -4.46
C SER A 5 15.84 -9.11 -5.91
N SER A 6 14.87 -8.44 -6.52
CA SER A 6 14.97 -7.98 -7.91
C SER A 6 13.94 -6.91 -8.21
N ILE A 7 14.13 -6.21 -9.32
CA ILE A 7 13.15 -5.28 -9.89
C ILE A 7 12.68 -5.84 -11.22
N LEU A 8 11.39 -6.17 -11.31
CA LEU A 8 10.76 -6.63 -12.54
C LEU A 8 9.89 -5.54 -13.16
N LYS A 9 9.71 -5.61 -14.49
CA LYS A 9 8.81 -4.74 -15.25
C LYS A 9 7.61 -5.57 -15.69
N ILE A 10 6.49 -5.39 -14.99
CA ILE A 10 5.31 -6.24 -15.16
C ILE A 10 4.22 -5.48 -15.91
N PRO A 11 3.71 -6.00 -17.04
CA PRO A 11 2.52 -5.46 -17.68
C PRO A 11 1.27 -5.87 -16.89
N LEU A 12 0.31 -4.97 -16.72
CA LEU A 12 -0.95 -5.28 -16.03
C LEU A 12 -1.93 -6.08 -16.90
N ASN A 13 -1.83 -5.94 -18.22
CA ASN A 13 -2.55 -6.74 -19.19
C ASN A 13 -1.64 -7.00 -20.39
N ALA A 14 -1.89 -8.09 -21.12
CA ALA A 14 -1.03 -8.54 -22.22
C ALA A 14 -0.94 -7.52 -23.39
N THR A 15 -1.85 -6.55 -23.44
CA THR A 15 -1.92 -5.52 -24.48
C THR A 15 -1.38 -4.16 -24.04
N SER A 16 -0.95 -4.01 -22.78
CA SER A 16 -0.47 -2.75 -22.23
C SER A 16 0.92 -2.42 -22.78
N SER A 17 1.08 -1.19 -23.28
CA SER A 17 2.39 -0.63 -23.59
C SER A 17 3.14 -0.11 -22.36
N ASN A 18 2.44 0.06 -21.23
CA ASN A 18 3.02 0.54 -19.97
C ASN A 18 3.28 -0.63 -19.03
N TYR A 19 4.37 -0.52 -18.26
CA TYR A 19 4.81 -1.53 -17.32
C TYR A 19 4.94 -0.92 -15.93
N ASN A 20 4.45 -1.62 -14.92
CA ASN A 20 4.73 -1.27 -13.54
C ASN A 20 6.11 -1.81 -13.19
N ARG A 21 6.91 -1.01 -12.48
CA ARG A 21 8.15 -1.52 -11.89
C ARG A 21 7.84 -2.00 -10.49
N VAL A 22 8.11 -3.28 -10.25
CA VAL A 22 7.91 -3.91 -8.94
C VAL A 22 9.26 -4.34 -8.43
N ALA A 23 9.77 -3.66 -7.41
CA ALA A 23 10.92 -4.17 -6.65
C ALA A 23 10.40 -5.12 -5.59
N ALA A 24 11.09 -6.24 -5.39
CA ALA A 24 10.72 -7.18 -4.36
C ALA A 24 11.89 -7.58 -3.49
N SER A 25 11.55 -8.04 -2.30
CA SER A 25 12.37 -8.90 -1.50
C SER A 25 11.47 -10.03 -0.99
N LEU A 26 11.67 -11.24 -1.52
CA LEU A 26 10.84 -12.42 -1.25
C LEU A 26 11.58 -13.42 -0.37
N CYS A 27 10.86 -14.09 0.52
CA CYS A 27 11.35 -15.22 1.30
C CYS A 27 11.49 -16.46 0.39
N LEU A 28 12.67 -17.10 0.41
CA LEU A 28 12.91 -18.33 -0.36
C LEU A 28 12.61 -19.59 0.46
N SER A 29 12.94 -19.58 1.75
CA SER A 29 12.99 -20.78 2.57
C SER A 29 11.69 -21.14 3.31
N GLU A 30 10.74 -20.21 3.42
CA GLU A 30 9.53 -20.37 4.25
C GLU A 30 8.36 -19.58 3.68
N VAL A 31 7.13 -19.99 4.01
CA VAL A 31 5.92 -19.23 3.73
C VAL A 31 6.00 -17.90 4.49
N PRO A 32 5.85 -16.75 3.82
CA PRO A 32 5.97 -15.46 4.47
C PRO A 32 4.84 -15.24 5.48
N SER A 33 5.13 -14.57 6.58
CA SER A 33 4.10 -14.20 7.57
C SER A 33 3.18 -13.08 7.08
N ALA A 34 3.66 -12.27 6.14
CA ALA A 34 2.93 -11.15 5.57
C ALA A 34 3.47 -10.75 4.19
N ASN A 35 2.63 -10.11 3.38
CA ASN A 35 3.04 -9.36 2.19
C ASN A 35 2.87 -7.86 2.46
N ALA A 36 3.97 -7.14 2.57
CA ALA A 36 3.98 -5.68 2.65
C ALA A 36 4.08 -5.08 1.24
N ILE A 37 3.00 -4.41 0.82
CA ILE A 37 2.86 -3.82 -0.51
C ILE A 37 2.92 -2.31 -0.39
N PHE A 38 4.00 -1.73 -0.91
CA PHE A 38 4.30 -0.32 -0.84
C PHE A 38 4.06 0.35 -2.19
N PHE A 39 3.09 1.27 -2.27
CA PHE A 39 2.85 2.12 -3.43
C PHE A 39 3.69 3.39 -3.30
N HIS A 40 4.60 3.56 -4.26
CA HIS A 40 5.55 4.67 -4.26
C HIS A 40 4.91 6.03 -4.58
N GLY A 41 5.67 7.10 -4.33
CA GLY A 41 5.30 8.48 -4.64
C GLY A 41 5.74 8.97 -6.02
N ASP A 42 5.61 10.28 -6.19
CA ASP A 42 6.14 11.05 -7.31
C ASP A 42 7.67 10.84 -7.49
N ARG A 43 8.16 11.00 -8.72
CA ARG A 43 9.60 10.90 -9.00
C ARG A 43 10.32 12.13 -8.49
N VAL A 44 11.41 11.85 -7.78
CA VAL A 44 12.39 12.84 -7.38
C VAL A 44 13.75 12.24 -7.72
N ARG A 45 14.52 12.91 -8.58
CA ARG A 45 15.82 12.44 -9.07
C ARG A 45 16.81 13.59 -9.11
N ASP A 46 18.09 13.24 -9.12
CA ASP A 46 19.21 14.16 -9.34
C ASP A 46 19.20 15.35 -8.34
N THR A 47 18.75 15.07 -7.11
CA THR A 47 18.66 16.07 -6.05
C THR A 47 20.02 16.37 -5.41
N GLY A 48 20.99 15.47 -5.60
CA GLY A 48 22.27 15.49 -4.89
C GLY A 48 22.15 15.17 -3.39
N ASN A 49 20.95 14.87 -2.89
CA ASN A 49 20.72 14.54 -1.49
C ASN A 49 20.76 13.02 -1.29
N PRO A 50 21.77 12.46 -0.60
CA PRO A 50 21.95 11.01 -0.49
C PRO A 50 20.79 10.29 0.21
N VAL A 51 20.03 10.97 1.07
CA VAL A 51 18.85 10.38 1.72
C VAL A 51 17.71 10.23 0.74
N ILE A 52 17.45 11.25 -0.09
CA ILE A 52 16.40 11.20 -1.11
C ILE A 52 16.76 10.16 -2.17
N GLU A 53 17.98 10.17 -2.71
CA GLU A 53 18.38 9.21 -3.74
C GLU A 53 18.29 7.76 -3.24
N ARG A 54 18.67 7.49 -1.99
CA ARG A 54 18.54 6.16 -1.38
C ARG A 54 17.08 5.75 -1.20
N LEU A 55 16.23 6.66 -0.72
CA LEU A 55 14.83 6.36 -0.38
C LEU A 55 13.85 6.51 -1.56
N TYR A 56 14.35 6.97 -2.71
CA TYR A 56 13.68 6.87 -4.00
C TYR A 56 14.02 5.55 -4.73
N ASP A 57 15.13 4.90 -4.40
CA ASP A 57 15.48 3.59 -4.95
C ASP A 57 14.53 2.50 -4.45
N LEU A 58 13.79 1.88 -5.38
CA LEU A 58 12.75 0.92 -5.06
C LEU A 58 13.28 -0.32 -4.30
N GLN A 59 14.51 -0.77 -4.61
CA GLN A 59 15.09 -1.94 -3.95
C GLN A 59 15.51 -1.59 -2.52
N LYS A 60 16.05 -0.39 -2.30
CA LYS A 60 16.35 0.12 -0.97
C LYS A 60 15.10 0.33 -0.13
N VAL A 61 14.01 0.82 -0.72
CA VAL A 61 12.72 0.87 -0.04
C VAL A 61 12.28 -0.55 0.37
N ALA A 62 12.38 -1.55 -0.51
CA ALA A 62 12.03 -2.93 -0.17
C ALA A 62 12.86 -3.48 1.01
N GLU A 63 14.17 -3.19 1.05
CA GLU A 63 15.04 -3.52 2.19
C GLU A 63 14.59 -2.85 3.49
N VAL A 64 14.23 -1.56 3.43
CA VAL A 64 13.70 -0.82 4.59
C VAL A 64 12.40 -1.46 5.07
N ILE A 65 11.46 -1.79 4.18
CA ILE A 65 10.20 -2.45 4.53
C ILE A 65 10.45 -3.79 5.24
N VAL A 66 11.36 -4.63 4.74
CA VAL A 66 11.74 -5.88 5.42
C VAL A 66 12.31 -5.61 6.81
N SER A 67 13.14 -4.57 6.96
CA SER A 67 13.69 -4.20 8.28
C SER A 67 12.62 -3.77 9.29
N LYS A 68 11.48 -3.25 8.82
CA LYS A 68 10.36 -2.78 9.64
C LYS A 68 9.42 -3.91 10.06
N PHE A 69 9.03 -4.77 9.11
CA PHE A 69 8.04 -5.82 9.35
C PHE A 69 8.65 -7.19 9.67
N GLY A 70 9.98 -7.30 9.63
CA GLY A 70 10.72 -8.50 9.99
C GLY A 70 11.06 -9.39 8.81
N ASN A 71 12.03 -10.28 9.04
CA ASN A 71 12.62 -11.14 8.00
C ASN A 71 11.65 -12.18 7.42
N SER A 72 10.53 -12.46 8.09
CA SER A 72 9.49 -13.38 7.59
C SER A 72 8.47 -12.70 6.67
N ALA A 73 8.50 -11.37 6.53
CA ALA A 73 7.62 -10.65 5.61
C ALA A 73 8.23 -10.59 4.21
N ASN A 74 7.39 -10.68 3.19
CA ASN A 74 7.73 -10.23 1.84
C ASN A 74 7.56 -8.71 1.75
N ALA A 75 8.38 -8.06 0.94
CA ALA A 75 8.23 -6.66 0.59
C ALA A 75 8.10 -6.53 -0.94
N LEU A 76 7.06 -5.82 -1.39
CA LEU A 76 6.79 -5.51 -2.80
C LEU A 76 6.59 -4.00 -2.93
N VAL A 77 7.45 -3.33 -3.69
CA VAL A 77 7.41 -1.87 -3.91
C VAL A 77 6.96 -1.61 -5.34
N VAL A 78 5.77 -1.03 -5.48
CA VAL A 78 5.09 -0.77 -6.76
C VAL A 78 5.24 0.70 -7.15
N GLU A 79 5.99 0.94 -8.22
CA GLU A 79 6.05 2.25 -8.90
C GLU A 79 4.95 2.34 -9.96
N ALA A 80 4.32 3.52 -10.10
CA ALA A 80 3.32 3.77 -11.13
C ALA A 80 3.84 3.42 -12.54
N SER A 81 2.96 2.89 -13.39
CA SER A 81 3.29 2.55 -14.78
C SER A 81 3.50 3.79 -15.67
N VAL A 82 2.91 4.93 -15.28
CA VAL A 82 2.92 6.18 -16.04
C VAL A 82 3.29 7.35 -15.15
N PHE A 83 4.07 8.27 -15.72
CA PHE A 83 4.41 9.55 -15.11
C PHE A 83 4.20 10.70 -16.09
N ASN A 84 3.75 11.83 -15.56
CA ASN A 84 3.73 13.09 -16.30
C ASN A 84 4.72 14.06 -15.65
N GLY A 85 5.92 14.17 -16.22
CA GLY A 85 7.04 14.79 -15.52
C GLY A 85 7.36 14.01 -14.23
N PRO A 86 7.41 14.67 -13.05
CA PRO A 86 7.63 13.98 -11.79
C PRO A 86 6.38 13.27 -11.25
N PHE A 87 5.18 13.60 -11.73
CA PHE A 87 3.94 13.18 -11.10
C PHE A 87 3.57 11.74 -11.44
N ALA A 88 3.42 10.88 -10.42
CA ALA A 88 2.98 9.51 -10.56
C ALA A 88 1.50 9.45 -10.93
N VAL A 89 1.13 8.62 -11.91
CA VAL A 89 -0.25 8.49 -12.38
C VAL A 89 -0.70 7.03 -12.22
N TYR A 90 -1.35 6.75 -11.09
CA TYR A 90 -1.88 5.42 -10.73
C TYR A 90 -3.22 5.09 -11.42
N LYS A 91 -3.37 5.43 -12.72
CA LYS A 91 -4.63 5.22 -13.47
C LYS A 91 -5.10 3.77 -13.51
N ASP A 92 -4.15 2.84 -13.42
CA ASP A 92 -4.44 1.41 -13.49
C ASP A 92 -5.10 0.90 -12.19
N PHE A 93 -4.94 1.63 -11.09
CA PHE A 93 -5.55 1.33 -9.80
C PHE A 93 -6.71 2.28 -9.50
N VAL A 94 -6.57 3.56 -9.88
CA VAL A 94 -7.53 4.64 -9.64
C VAL A 94 -7.99 5.20 -11.00
N PRO A 95 -9.10 4.72 -11.57
CA PRO A 95 -9.49 5.06 -12.94
C PRO A 95 -9.80 6.55 -13.17
N SER A 96 -10.26 7.25 -12.13
CA SER A 96 -10.71 8.64 -12.20
C SER A 96 -9.65 9.61 -11.69
N VAL A 97 -8.52 9.69 -12.42
CA VAL A 97 -7.44 10.66 -12.15
C VAL A 97 -7.17 11.56 -13.36
N ASN A 98 -6.68 12.76 -13.10
CA ASN A 98 -6.23 13.68 -14.15
C ASN A 98 -4.83 13.31 -14.66
N ARG A 99 -4.30 14.12 -15.59
CA ARG A 99 -2.96 13.91 -16.16
C ARG A 99 -1.79 13.99 -15.17
N TYR A 100 -2.03 14.42 -13.93
CA TYR A 100 -1.05 14.53 -12.85
C TYR A 100 -1.29 13.51 -11.73
N GLY A 101 -2.19 12.54 -11.96
CA GLY A 101 -2.51 11.50 -10.97
C GLY A 101 -3.39 11.97 -9.82
N GLU A 102 -3.92 13.20 -9.89
CA GLU A 102 -4.84 13.70 -8.86
C GLU A 102 -6.27 13.20 -9.14
N PRO A 103 -7.05 12.83 -8.11
CA PRO A 103 -8.42 12.34 -8.29
C PRO A 103 -9.32 13.42 -8.89
N THR A 104 -10.12 13.05 -9.89
CA THR A 104 -11.09 13.97 -10.54
C THR A 104 -12.52 13.78 -10.05
N ALA A 105 -12.76 12.71 -9.30
CA ALA A 105 -14.03 12.36 -8.70
C ALA A 105 -13.76 11.61 -7.39
N SER A 106 -14.81 11.36 -6.60
CA SER A 106 -14.70 10.48 -5.43
C SER A 106 -14.17 9.09 -5.83
N TYR A 107 -13.38 8.48 -4.95
CA TYR A 107 -12.96 7.08 -5.08
C TYR A 107 -14.20 6.19 -5.20
N SER A 108 -14.15 5.24 -6.14
CA SER A 108 -15.32 4.46 -6.54
C SER A 108 -15.02 2.97 -6.45
N PRO A 109 -15.80 2.18 -5.69
CA PRO A 109 -15.56 0.75 -5.56
C PRO A 109 -16.01 -0.05 -6.79
N ASN A 110 -16.74 0.59 -7.71
CA ASN A 110 -17.37 -0.09 -8.84
C ASN A 110 -16.34 -0.78 -9.72
N GLY A 111 -16.47 -2.10 -9.86
CA GLY A 111 -15.57 -2.92 -10.66
C GLY A 111 -14.24 -3.28 -9.98
N PHE A 112 -14.03 -2.87 -8.72
CA PHE A 112 -12.86 -3.26 -7.92
C PHE A 112 -11.51 -3.01 -8.63
N PRO A 113 -11.26 -1.80 -9.15
CA PRO A 113 -10.11 -1.55 -10.01
C PRO A 113 -8.76 -1.77 -9.31
N ALA A 114 -8.57 -1.33 -8.07
CA ALA A 114 -7.29 -1.47 -7.39
C ALA A 114 -7.00 -2.92 -6.98
N SER A 115 -7.98 -3.62 -6.40
CA SER A 115 -7.83 -5.03 -5.99
C SER A 115 -7.71 -5.99 -7.17
N SER A 116 -8.44 -5.75 -8.25
CA SER A 116 -8.27 -6.54 -9.49
C SER A 116 -6.89 -6.31 -10.11
N SER A 117 -6.43 -5.05 -10.18
CA SER A 117 -5.12 -4.71 -10.73
C SER A 117 -3.98 -5.27 -9.90
N ILE A 118 -4.01 -5.17 -8.57
CA ILE A 118 -2.92 -5.69 -7.73
C ILE A 118 -2.84 -7.22 -7.77
N VAL A 119 -3.97 -7.93 -7.78
CA VAL A 119 -3.97 -9.41 -7.89
C VAL A 119 -3.38 -9.84 -9.22
N SER A 120 -3.77 -9.20 -10.33
CA SER A 120 -3.18 -9.45 -11.65
C SER A 120 -1.67 -9.17 -11.68
N LEU A 121 -1.26 -8.01 -11.15
CA LEU A 121 0.13 -7.58 -11.07
C LEU A 121 0.99 -8.58 -10.28
N LEU A 122 0.54 -8.96 -9.08
CA LEU A 122 1.27 -9.86 -8.20
C LEU A 122 1.34 -11.27 -8.76
N SER A 123 0.27 -11.75 -9.41
CA SER A 123 0.24 -13.08 -10.04
C SER A 123 1.26 -13.17 -11.18
N THR A 124 1.29 -12.16 -12.05
CA THR A 124 2.25 -12.10 -13.15
C THR A 124 3.68 -11.91 -12.63
N PHE A 125 3.85 -11.06 -11.62
CA PHE A 125 5.14 -10.85 -10.95
C PHE A 125 5.69 -12.15 -10.37
N LEU A 126 4.88 -12.92 -9.63
CA LEU A 126 5.33 -14.18 -9.05
C LEU A 126 5.70 -15.19 -10.13
N GLN A 127 4.88 -15.36 -11.17
CA GLN A 127 5.19 -16.26 -12.27
C GLN A 127 6.57 -15.95 -12.91
N GLU A 128 6.89 -14.67 -13.11
CA GLU A 128 8.21 -14.27 -13.60
C GLU A 128 9.33 -14.49 -12.57
N ALA A 129 9.10 -14.13 -11.31
CA ALA A 129 10.05 -14.32 -10.22
C ALA A 129 10.42 -15.81 -10.04
N GLU A 130 9.44 -16.70 -10.07
CA GLU A 130 9.61 -18.16 -10.00
C GLU A 130 10.51 -18.68 -11.12
N SER A 131 10.27 -18.23 -12.35
CA SER A 131 11.10 -18.60 -13.50
C SER A 131 12.55 -18.18 -13.32
N LEU A 132 12.79 -17.00 -12.73
CA LEU A 132 14.13 -16.48 -12.47
C LEU A 132 14.83 -17.21 -11.32
N VAL A 133 14.13 -17.39 -10.19
CA VAL A 133 14.64 -18.11 -9.02
C VAL A 133 15.00 -19.55 -9.37
N SER A 134 14.16 -20.23 -10.16
CA SER A 134 14.42 -21.61 -10.62
C SER A 134 15.68 -21.68 -11.49
N LYS A 135 15.94 -20.67 -12.33
CA LYS A 135 17.17 -20.58 -13.15
C LYS A 135 18.41 -20.34 -12.30
N GLU A 136 18.27 -19.73 -11.13
CA GLU A 136 19.35 -19.55 -10.14
C GLU A 136 19.60 -20.81 -9.29
N GLY A 137 18.86 -21.90 -9.52
CA GLY A 137 18.97 -23.14 -8.73
C GLY A 137 18.41 -23.02 -7.32
N LYS A 138 17.56 -22.03 -7.08
CA LYS A 138 16.85 -21.77 -5.83
C LYS A 138 15.39 -22.14 -5.98
N ASP A 139 14.66 -22.25 -4.87
CA ASP A 139 13.22 -22.49 -4.87
C ASP A 139 12.52 -21.42 -4.05
N LEU A 140 11.36 -20.95 -4.50
CA LEU A 140 10.47 -20.11 -3.69
C LEU A 140 9.51 -21.05 -2.97
N CYS A 141 9.28 -20.83 -1.68
CA CYS A 141 8.22 -21.52 -0.95
C CYS A 141 6.84 -20.95 -1.35
N LEU A 142 6.39 -21.23 -2.57
CA LEU A 142 5.20 -20.64 -3.20
C LEU A 142 3.91 -21.29 -2.74
N ARG A 143 4.01 -22.54 -2.30
CA ARG A 143 2.88 -23.37 -1.89
C ARG A 143 2.95 -23.53 -0.39
N SER A 144 1.95 -22.98 0.28
CA SER A 144 1.75 -23.28 1.68
C SER A 144 1.02 -24.61 1.80
N SER A 145 1.61 -25.58 2.50
CA SER A 145 0.90 -26.77 2.97
C SER A 145 -0.03 -26.45 4.15
N LEU A 146 0.06 -25.23 4.70
CA LEU A 146 -0.78 -24.70 5.76
C LEU A 146 -1.98 -23.94 5.18
N ALA A 147 -3.13 -24.03 5.84
CA ALA A 147 -4.40 -23.41 5.43
C ALA A 147 -4.44 -21.86 5.52
N HIS A 148 -3.30 -21.17 5.62
CA HIS A 148 -3.25 -19.74 5.92
C HIS A 148 -2.47 -18.98 4.85
N CYS A 149 -3.19 -18.12 4.11
CA CYS A 149 -2.58 -17.11 3.24
C CYS A 149 -1.90 -16.03 4.10
N PRO A 150 -0.71 -15.54 3.72
CA PRO A 150 -0.05 -14.45 4.43
C PRO A 150 -0.95 -13.22 4.52
N ARG A 151 -0.93 -12.52 5.66
CA ARG A 151 -1.67 -11.27 5.82
C ARG A 151 -1.11 -10.17 4.90
N THR A 152 -1.95 -9.25 4.47
CA THR A 152 -1.54 -8.11 3.63
C THR A 152 -1.36 -6.87 4.49
N ILE A 153 -0.29 -6.12 4.20
CA ILE A 153 0.03 -4.82 4.79
C ILE A 153 0.13 -3.84 3.61
N LEU A 154 -0.73 -2.83 3.58
CA LEU A 154 -0.74 -1.82 2.51
C LEU A 154 -0.03 -0.56 2.97
N LEU A 155 0.88 -0.03 2.16
CA LEU A 155 1.57 1.22 2.45
C LEU A 155 1.47 2.17 1.24
N GLY A 156 0.97 3.38 1.46
CA GLY A 156 0.89 4.41 0.44
C GLY A 156 1.78 5.59 0.79
N PHE A 157 2.86 5.77 0.04
CA PHE A 157 3.78 6.89 0.23
C PHE A 157 3.47 8.04 -0.74
N SER A 158 3.34 9.26 -0.23
CA SER A 158 3.14 10.45 -1.06
C SER A 158 1.91 10.26 -1.98
N LYS A 159 2.08 10.26 -3.32
CA LYS A 159 1.03 9.96 -4.30
C LYS A 159 0.42 8.57 -4.15
N GLY A 160 1.17 7.58 -3.65
CA GLY A 160 0.67 6.22 -3.41
C GLY A 160 -0.54 6.17 -2.47
N GLY A 161 -0.78 7.22 -1.67
CA GLY A 161 -1.99 7.37 -0.85
C GLY A 161 -3.31 7.31 -1.64
N VAL A 162 -3.34 7.73 -2.91
CA VAL A 162 -4.56 7.63 -3.73
C VAL A 162 -4.97 6.18 -3.98
N VAL A 163 -3.98 5.28 -4.09
CA VAL A 163 -4.22 3.85 -4.25
C VAL A 163 -4.80 3.26 -2.97
N ILE A 164 -4.28 3.69 -1.82
CA ILE A 164 -4.83 3.29 -0.50
C ILE A 164 -6.28 3.71 -0.38
N ASN A 165 -6.61 4.97 -0.70
CA ASN A 165 -7.99 5.44 -0.69
C ASN A 165 -8.90 4.57 -1.57
N GLN A 166 -8.45 4.23 -2.78
CA GLN A 166 -9.20 3.36 -3.67
C GLN A 166 -9.42 1.95 -3.09
N PHE A 167 -8.41 1.35 -2.44
CA PHE A 167 -8.60 0.08 -1.72
C PHE A 167 -9.61 0.19 -0.60
N LEU A 168 -9.59 1.25 0.21
CA LEU A 168 -10.56 1.42 1.30
C LEU A 168 -11.99 1.57 0.77
N SER A 169 -12.15 2.30 -0.34
CA SER A 169 -13.43 2.36 -1.03
C SER A 169 -13.92 0.96 -1.42
N GLU A 170 -13.05 0.15 -2.03
CA GLU A 170 -13.37 -1.23 -2.42
C GLU A 170 -13.66 -2.14 -1.23
N MET A 171 -12.90 -2.03 -0.14
CA MET A 171 -13.14 -2.75 1.11
C MET A 171 -14.54 -2.49 1.66
N SER A 172 -15.03 -1.25 1.54
CA SER A 172 -16.38 -0.88 2.00
C SER A 172 -17.51 -1.47 1.16
N SER A 173 -17.20 -2.05 0.00
CA SER A 173 -18.17 -2.63 -0.95
C SER A 173 -18.09 -4.15 -1.04
N LEU A 174 -17.25 -4.81 -0.23
CA LEU A 174 -17.25 -6.27 -0.13
C LEU A 174 -18.50 -6.77 0.56
N ASP A 175 -19.14 -7.79 -0.02
CA ASP A 175 -20.26 -8.45 0.64
C ASP A 175 -19.77 -9.21 1.88
N THR A 176 -20.59 -9.24 2.93
CA THR A 176 -20.30 -9.93 4.19
C THR A 176 -20.23 -11.45 4.04
N ASN A 177 -20.83 -12.00 2.98
CA ASN A 177 -20.92 -13.43 2.71
C ASN A 177 -19.83 -13.95 1.77
N SER A 178 -18.92 -13.11 1.29
CA SER A 178 -17.82 -13.48 0.39
C SER A 178 -16.67 -14.20 1.10
N ALA A 179 -16.95 -14.92 2.20
CA ALA A 179 -15.96 -15.77 2.86
C ALA A 179 -15.61 -16.90 1.87
N GLY A 180 -14.38 -16.85 1.37
CA GLY A 180 -13.95 -17.58 0.18
C GLY A 180 -14.26 -19.06 0.21
N GLU A 181 -14.80 -19.54 -0.91
CA GLU A 181 -14.70 -20.94 -1.32
C GLU A 181 -13.22 -21.36 -1.38
N HIS A 182 -12.97 -22.68 -1.38
CA HIS A 182 -11.63 -23.29 -1.38
C HIS A 182 -10.69 -22.70 -2.46
N GLU A 183 -9.96 -21.63 -2.13
CA GLU A 183 -8.91 -21.07 -2.98
C GLU A 183 -7.60 -21.86 -2.82
N GLU A 184 -6.85 -21.99 -3.92
CA GLU A 184 -5.49 -22.50 -3.85
C GLU A 184 -4.65 -21.61 -2.92
N VAL A 185 -4.04 -22.21 -1.90
CA VAL A 185 -3.24 -21.47 -0.92
C VAL A 185 -1.86 -21.19 -1.51
N GLY A 186 -1.72 -19.99 -2.07
CA GLY A 186 -0.44 -19.41 -2.49
C GLY A 186 0.14 -18.44 -1.46
N ILE A 187 1.33 -17.91 -1.76
CA ILE A 187 1.93 -16.82 -0.97
C ILE A 187 1.33 -15.45 -1.25
N ILE A 188 0.43 -15.33 -2.23
CA ILE A 188 -0.37 -14.13 -2.50
C ILE A 188 -1.85 -14.52 -2.63
N PRO A 189 -2.78 -13.61 -2.35
CA PRO A 189 -4.20 -13.83 -2.60
C PRO A 189 -4.51 -14.03 -4.09
N ALA A 190 -5.36 -15.01 -4.42
CA ALA A 190 -5.70 -15.39 -5.80
C ALA A 190 -6.89 -14.60 -6.37
N SER A 191 -7.71 -13.99 -5.52
CA SER A 191 -8.87 -13.18 -5.90
C SER A 191 -8.81 -11.80 -5.26
N LYS A 192 -9.59 -10.86 -5.81
CA LYS A 192 -9.74 -9.51 -5.23
C LYS A 192 -10.42 -9.57 -3.86
N GLU A 193 -11.37 -10.48 -3.67
CA GLU A 193 -12.05 -10.71 -2.39
C GLU A 193 -11.06 -11.24 -1.35
N SER A 194 -10.28 -12.27 -1.67
CA SER A 194 -9.28 -12.80 -0.75
C SER A 194 -8.17 -11.80 -0.47
N PHE A 195 -7.79 -10.99 -1.47
CA PHE A 195 -6.86 -9.88 -1.28
C PHE A 195 -7.38 -8.88 -0.26
N LEU A 196 -8.58 -8.33 -0.46
CA LEU A 196 -9.14 -7.33 0.43
C LEU A 196 -9.43 -7.90 1.83
N ASN A 197 -9.82 -9.18 1.93
CA ASN A 197 -10.00 -9.90 3.20
C ASN A 197 -8.69 -10.12 3.95
N SER A 198 -7.56 -10.21 3.26
CA SER A 198 -6.24 -10.42 3.87
C SER A 198 -5.61 -9.15 4.47
N ILE A 199 -6.14 -7.96 4.15
CA ILE A 199 -5.60 -6.68 4.63
C ILE A 199 -5.75 -6.61 6.15
N SER A 200 -4.62 -6.47 6.84
CA SER A 200 -4.54 -6.38 8.30
C SER A 200 -3.97 -5.05 8.79
N GLU A 201 -3.19 -4.37 7.95
CA GLU A 201 -2.59 -3.08 8.28
C GLU A 201 -2.61 -2.15 7.06
N VAL A 202 -2.86 -0.87 7.30
CA VAL A 202 -2.88 0.20 6.29
C VAL A 202 -2.05 1.37 6.79
N HIS A 203 -0.99 1.71 6.04
CA HIS A 203 -0.08 2.82 6.36
C HIS A 203 -0.20 3.93 5.32
N TYR A 204 -0.62 5.10 5.78
CA TYR A 204 -0.46 6.35 5.04
C TYR A 204 0.88 6.97 5.41
N ILE A 205 1.78 7.12 4.44
CA ILE A 205 3.15 7.63 4.68
C ILE A 205 3.32 8.97 3.97
N ASP A 206 3.29 10.05 4.74
CA ASP A 206 3.50 11.43 4.30
C ASP A 206 2.76 11.75 2.99
N VAL A 207 1.49 11.33 2.94
CA VAL A 207 0.61 11.47 1.78
C VAL A 207 0.31 12.94 1.53
N GLY A 208 0.36 13.32 0.25
CA GLY A 208 0.11 14.69 -0.16
C GLY A 208 -0.28 14.79 -1.62
N LEU A 209 -1.29 15.61 -1.89
CA LEU A 209 -1.81 15.92 -3.22
C LEU A 209 -1.80 17.43 -3.45
N ASN A 210 -1.94 17.86 -4.70
CA ASN A 210 -2.11 19.27 -5.05
C ASN A 210 -3.59 19.70 -5.09
N CYS A 211 -4.52 18.80 -4.71
CA CYS A 211 -5.93 19.08 -4.52
C CYS A 211 -6.51 18.22 -3.37
N SER A 212 -7.78 18.42 -3.07
CA SER A 212 -8.52 17.56 -2.14
C SER A 212 -8.57 16.10 -2.59
N GLY A 213 -8.78 15.20 -1.62
CA GLY A 213 -8.83 13.76 -1.82
C GLY A 213 -7.54 13.03 -1.44
N ALA A 214 -6.66 13.66 -0.65
CA ALA A 214 -5.44 13.04 -0.11
C ALA A 214 -5.80 11.91 0.87
N TYR A 215 -6.87 12.09 1.64
CA TYR A 215 -7.43 11.08 2.54
C TYR A 215 -8.94 10.96 2.33
N ILE A 216 -9.50 9.75 2.52
CA ILE A 216 -10.95 9.56 2.47
C ILE A 216 -11.60 10.17 3.71
N THR A 217 -12.63 10.99 3.46
CA THR A 217 -13.46 11.61 4.50
C THR A 217 -14.93 11.17 4.40
N ASP A 218 -15.23 10.14 3.60
CA ASP A 218 -16.59 9.59 3.51
C ASP A 218 -16.85 8.64 4.69
N HIS A 219 -17.76 9.05 5.57
CA HIS A 219 -18.18 8.27 6.73
C HIS A 219 -18.71 6.88 6.35
N ASN A 220 -19.41 6.76 5.22
CA ASN A 220 -20.02 5.50 4.81
C ASN A 220 -18.97 4.42 4.53
N VAL A 221 -17.78 4.81 4.08
CA VAL A 221 -16.67 3.87 3.82
C VAL A 221 -16.27 3.18 5.13
N PHE A 222 -15.99 3.96 6.18
CA PHE A 222 -15.54 3.41 7.46
C PHE A 222 -16.67 2.72 8.23
N GLN A 223 -17.90 3.23 8.14
CA GLN A 223 -19.05 2.56 8.74
C GLN A 223 -19.24 1.14 8.18
N LYS A 224 -19.17 0.96 6.86
CA LYS A 224 -19.31 -0.37 6.24
C LYS A 224 -18.13 -1.29 6.56
N ILE A 225 -16.91 -0.76 6.56
CA ILE A 225 -15.72 -1.52 6.99
C ILE A 225 -15.94 -2.00 8.43
N SER A 226 -16.29 -1.09 9.35
CA SER A 226 -16.56 -1.38 10.76
C SER A 226 -17.63 -2.45 10.98
N GLN A 227 -18.78 -2.34 10.31
CA GLN A 227 -19.85 -3.34 10.35
C GLN A 227 -19.36 -4.72 9.92
N ARG A 228 -18.54 -4.79 8.87
CA ARG A 228 -17.97 -6.04 8.39
C ARG A 228 -16.99 -6.66 9.40
N LEU A 229 -16.17 -5.83 10.04
CA LEU A 229 -15.24 -6.28 11.09
C LEU A 229 -16.01 -6.82 12.31
N ALA A 230 -17.05 -6.10 12.74
CA ALA A 230 -17.94 -6.55 13.82
C ALA A 230 -18.63 -7.88 13.47
N GLY A 231 -19.05 -8.06 12.21
CA GLY A 231 -19.74 -9.25 11.70
C GLY A 231 -18.87 -10.51 11.52
N GLY A 232 -17.60 -10.48 11.95
CA GLY A 232 -16.71 -11.65 11.90
C GLY A 232 -15.41 -11.43 11.12
N GLY A 233 -15.24 -10.27 10.48
CA GLY A 233 -13.98 -9.92 9.81
C GLY A 233 -12.78 -9.84 10.77
N SER A 234 -11.59 -10.03 10.19
CA SER A 234 -10.28 -9.87 10.86
C SER A 234 -10.02 -8.41 11.20
N SER A 235 -9.34 -8.14 12.32
CA SER A 235 -8.98 -6.78 12.73
C SER A 235 -8.09 -6.06 11.70
N VAL A 236 -8.27 -4.75 11.57
CA VAL A 236 -7.45 -3.88 10.70
C VAL A 236 -6.91 -2.70 11.50
N SER A 237 -5.60 -2.48 11.41
CA SER A 237 -4.93 -1.33 12.04
C SER A 237 -4.53 -0.29 11.00
N PHE A 238 -4.83 0.97 11.26
CA PHE A 238 -4.48 2.11 10.44
C PHE A 238 -3.33 2.88 11.08
N PHE A 239 -2.30 3.20 10.30
CA PHE A 239 -1.20 4.03 10.72
C PHE A 239 -1.11 5.24 9.81
N VAL A 240 -1.16 6.43 10.42
CA VAL A 240 -1.10 7.70 9.71
C VAL A 240 0.20 8.38 10.10
N HIS A 241 1.18 8.30 9.21
CA HIS A 241 2.52 8.86 9.37
C HIS A 241 2.64 10.16 8.59
N GLY A 242 3.20 11.20 9.20
CA GLY A 242 3.48 12.41 8.44
C GLY A 242 4.51 13.32 9.07
N THR A 243 4.93 14.28 8.26
CA THR A 243 5.97 15.26 8.56
C THR A 243 5.40 16.68 8.47
N PRO A 244 6.12 17.69 9.01
CA PRO A 244 5.80 19.09 8.76
C PRO A 244 5.64 19.44 7.28
N ARG A 245 6.33 18.76 6.37
CA ARG A 245 6.26 19.02 4.92
C ARG A 245 4.86 18.89 4.34
N GLN A 246 4.05 17.95 4.85
CA GLN A 246 2.67 17.77 4.41
C GLN A 246 1.67 18.35 5.41
N TRP A 247 1.86 18.12 6.71
CA TRP A 247 0.85 18.46 7.72
C TRP A 247 0.91 19.91 8.23
N ARG A 248 1.99 20.64 7.93
CA ARG A 248 2.10 22.08 8.22
C ARG A 248 2.21 22.93 6.95
N ASP A 249 1.81 22.38 5.80
CA ASP A 249 1.80 23.12 4.54
C ASP A 249 0.55 24.02 4.46
N GLU A 250 0.72 25.31 4.75
CA GLU A 250 -0.38 26.30 4.75
C GLU A 250 -1.05 26.45 3.38
N GLN A 251 -0.31 26.23 2.28
CA GLN A 251 -0.86 26.30 0.92
C GLN A 251 -1.71 25.08 0.57
N ARG A 252 -1.50 23.98 1.30
CA ARG A 252 -2.20 22.70 1.11
C ARG A 252 -2.94 22.27 2.36
N GLY A 253 -3.58 23.24 3.04
CA GLY A 253 -4.30 23.02 4.30
C GLY A 253 -5.45 22.01 4.25
N TRP A 254 -5.89 21.55 3.06
CA TRP A 254 -6.81 20.42 2.95
C TRP A 254 -6.18 19.10 3.41
N ILE A 255 -4.87 18.91 3.25
CA ILE A 255 -4.18 17.65 3.61
C ILE A 255 -4.38 17.36 5.10
N VAL A 256 -4.09 18.33 5.97
CA VAL A 256 -4.24 18.16 7.42
C VAL A 256 -5.71 18.02 7.81
N LYS A 257 -6.62 18.78 7.20
CA LYS A 257 -8.07 18.69 7.46
C LYS A 257 -8.64 17.31 7.11
N GLU A 258 -8.30 16.79 5.93
CA GLU A 258 -8.74 15.47 5.48
C GLU A 258 -8.13 14.35 6.33
N LYS A 259 -6.85 14.48 6.70
CA LYS A 259 -6.18 13.57 7.63
C LYS A 259 -6.84 13.57 9.02
N ASP A 260 -7.12 14.74 9.60
CA ASP A 260 -7.80 14.87 10.89
C ASP A 260 -9.19 14.21 10.84
N GLU A 261 -9.92 14.44 9.76
CA GLU A 261 -11.24 13.83 9.56
C GLU A 261 -11.16 12.31 9.39
N LEU A 262 -10.20 11.80 8.62
CA LEU A 262 -9.93 10.36 8.51
C LEU A 262 -9.67 9.74 9.90
N VAL A 263 -8.77 10.34 10.69
CA VAL A 263 -8.44 9.84 12.04
C VAL A 263 -9.67 9.88 12.94
N ARG A 264 -10.49 10.94 12.87
CA ARG A 264 -11.73 11.06 13.64
C ARG A 264 -12.73 9.96 13.27
N LEU A 265 -12.92 9.71 11.97
CA LEU A 265 -13.82 8.65 11.47
C LEU A 265 -13.35 7.26 11.93
N LEU A 266 -12.06 6.96 11.77
CA LEU A 266 -11.49 5.69 12.21
C LEU A 266 -11.62 5.49 13.73
N LYS A 267 -11.40 6.53 14.55
CA LYS A 267 -11.60 6.44 16.01
C LYS A 267 -13.06 6.16 16.36
N SER A 268 -13.98 6.89 15.73
CA SER A 268 -15.42 6.74 15.95
C SER A 268 -15.91 5.32 15.59
N GLU A 269 -15.41 4.77 14.49
CA GLU A 269 -15.78 3.43 14.04
C GLU A 269 -15.03 2.31 14.76
N GLY A 270 -13.91 2.63 15.40
CA GLY A 270 -13.16 1.71 16.26
C GLY A 270 -14.01 1.10 17.37
N GLU A 271 -14.79 1.95 18.06
CA GLU A 271 -15.71 1.53 19.11
C GLU A 271 -16.83 0.64 18.56
N SER A 272 -17.44 1.04 17.44
CA SER A 272 -18.52 0.29 16.74
C SER A 272 -18.07 -1.11 16.29
N SER A 273 -16.80 -1.27 15.95
CA SER A 273 -16.22 -2.55 15.50
C SER A 273 -15.84 -3.51 16.65
N GLY A 274 -16.04 -3.11 17.91
CA GLY A 274 -15.58 -3.87 19.08
C GLY A 274 -14.06 -3.85 19.24
N GLY A 275 -13.38 -2.77 18.83
CA GLY A 275 -11.93 -2.61 18.91
C GLY A 275 -11.14 -3.33 17.80
N LYS A 276 -11.83 -3.85 16.78
CA LYS A 276 -11.21 -4.51 15.63
C LYS A 276 -10.66 -3.54 14.58
N LEU A 277 -11.13 -2.29 14.59
CA LEU A 277 -10.60 -1.20 13.80
C LEU A 277 -9.78 -0.28 14.72
N GLN A 278 -8.47 -0.17 14.46
CA GLN A 278 -7.55 0.62 15.28
C GLN A 278 -6.89 1.70 14.44
N VAL A 279 -6.52 2.83 15.06
CA VAL A 279 -5.82 3.92 14.38
C VAL A 279 -4.73 4.51 15.25
N HIS A 280 -3.55 4.65 14.65
CA HIS A 280 -2.34 5.20 15.27
C HIS A 280 -1.84 6.37 14.42
N GLU A 281 -1.68 7.53 15.05
CA GLU A 281 -1.16 8.73 14.39
C GLU A 281 0.26 9.00 14.85
N ARG A 282 1.17 9.29 13.90
CA ARG A 282 2.60 9.46 14.17
C ARG A 282 3.15 10.66 13.43
N PHE A 283 3.58 11.67 14.18
CA PHE A 283 4.13 12.91 13.64
C PHE A 283 5.64 12.96 13.83
N TYR A 284 6.38 12.98 12.72
CA TYR A 284 7.84 12.89 12.72
C TYR A 284 8.47 14.25 12.45
N PHE A 285 9.67 14.48 12.99
CA PHE A 285 10.49 15.67 12.69
C PHE A 285 9.81 17.01 13.04
N ALA A 286 8.94 17.02 14.06
CA ALA A 286 8.11 18.16 14.44
C ALA A 286 8.91 19.44 14.78
N ASP A 287 10.18 19.26 15.16
CA ASP A 287 11.17 20.27 15.53
C ASP A 287 11.98 20.82 14.33
N ARG A 288 11.83 20.22 13.15
CA ARG A 288 12.58 20.59 11.94
C ARG A 288 11.77 21.50 11.02
N VAL A 289 12.48 22.36 10.28
CA VAL A 289 11.90 23.17 9.20
C VAL A 289 11.48 22.25 8.05
N PRO A 290 10.26 22.39 7.49
CA PRO A 290 9.79 21.58 6.36
C PRO A 290 10.77 21.58 5.18
N ASP A 291 11.17 20.40 4.71
CA ASP A 291 12.01 20.23 3.52
C ASP A 291 11.62 19.00 2.70
N LEU A 292 12.21 18.82 1.52
CA LEU A 292 11.96 17.64 0.69
C LEU A 292 12.65 16.39 1.26
N LYS A 293 13.72 16.54 2.03
CA LYS A 293 14.47 15.41 2.59
C LYS A 293 13.59 14.64 3.58
N MET A 294 12.91 15.34 4.50
CA MET A 294 12.04 14.72 5.51
C MET A 294 10.89 13.93 4.88
N HIS A 295 10.40 14.38 3.71
CA HIS A 295 9.37 13.67 2.95
C HIS A 295 9.80 12.24 2.65
N PHE A 296 11.06 12.01 2.29
CA PHE A 296 11.59 10.67 2.05
C PHE A 296 12.11 10.02 3.33
N GLU A 297 12.82 10.78 4.18
CA GLU A 297 13.42 10.30 5.44
C GLU A 297 12.41 9.61 6.37
N ILE A 298 11.13 9.96 6.29
CA ILE A 298 10.05 9.29 7.02
C ILE A 298 9.93 7.79 6.70
N ILE A 299 10.30 7.32 5.49
CA ILE A 299 10.26 5.90 5.12
C ILE A 299 11.20 5.09 6.04
N ASP A 300 12.33 5.68 6.41
CA ASP A 300 13.27 5.11 7.37
C ASP A 300 12.78 5.30 8.82
N ALA A 301 12.21 6.47 9.14
CA ALA A 301 11.85 6.81 10.50
C ALA A 301 10.54 6.17 10.98
N MET A 302 9.67 5.76 10.06
CA MET A 302 8.35 5.24 10.40
C MET A 302 8.46 4.05 11.35
N ASP A 303 7.76 4.15 12.47
CA ASP A 303 7.60 3.04 13.40
C ASP A 303 6.27 2.35 13.10
N VAL A 304 6.30 1.03 12.93
CA VAL A 304 5.17 0.19 12.51
C VAL A 304 4.62 -0.65 13.66
N SER A 305 5.14 -0.49 14.87
CA SER A 305 4.66 -1.22 16.06
C SER A 305 3.29 -0.70 16.51
N SER A 306 2.35 -1.56 16.89
CA SER A 306 1.01 -1.15 17.38
C SER A 306 0.98 -0.70 18.86
N ALA A 307 2.08 -0.13 19.36
CA ALA A 307 2.28 0.25 20.77
C ALA A 307 1.05 0.93 21.44
#